data_AF-A0A4Y2ADV2-F1
#
_entry.id   AF-A0A4Y2ADV2-F1
#
_cell.length_a   1.000
_cell.length_b   1.000
_cell.length_c   1.000
_cell.angle_alpha   90.00
_cell.angle_beta   90.00
_cell.angle_gamma   90.00
#
_symmetry.space_group_name_H-M   'P 1'
#
loop_
_entity.id
_entity.type
_entity.pdbx_description
1 polymer ?
#
loop_
_entity_poly.entity_id
_entity_poly.type
_entity_poly.pdbx_seq_one_letter_code
_entity_poly.pdbx_strand_id
1 'polypeptide(L)'
;MLCTTREKRANAGSKMATLLENEDNDDFYSSAYGGFEDEADDVEYSEEDDEESDTDSDISIDENDELVSDQEDEPTKKRRHKVVTKAYKEPAPKKIKKEVTKSAPKPRSSSPILSGNVERKRMRDSTTQKSLEVRQRTQAAENSRLQDQNKRKSKESHSMTQEQLLEEAKVTELKNLKSLEMFQRLELEKKKTKLIKRTYTGPMIRYHSVAMPMIEVVEGENGKEENKIVGRCTRNFITYPDENTMKQYFNFEKPKPVQKSTCIVSRLPARYFDPLTKQPSANLTAFRIIREAYYTQLEKKVDPRLPHVAKWLEWRKQMRAAKQNPKAVKAH
;
A
#
# COMPACT_ATOMS: atom_id res chain seq x y z
N MET A 1 20.75 -67.65 1.64
CA MET A 1 21.49 -66.69 2.49
C MET A 1 22.85 -66.28 1.88
N LEU A 2 22.96 -66.14 0.54
CA LEU A 2 24.24 -65.77 -0.14
C LEU A 2 24.22 -64.37 -0.79
N CYS A 3 23.05 -63.73 -0.89
CA CYS A 3 22.89 -62.45 -1.59
C CYS A 3 23.32 -61.24 -0.74
N THR A 4 23.20 -61.35 0.59
CA THR A 4 23.50 -60.26 1.53
C THR A 4 24.98 -60.16 1.92
N THR A 5 25.77 -61.21 1.69
CA THR A 5 27.19 -61.28 2.06
C THR A 5 28.15 -60.87 0.94
N ARG A 6 27.63 -60.39 -0.20
CA ARG A 6 28.45 -59.93 -1.33
C ARG A 6 28.76 -58.44 -1.20
N GLU A 7 30.01 -58.07 -1.53
CA GLU A 7 30.43 -56.68 -1.67
C GLU A 7 29.59 -55.93 -2.71
N LYS A 8 29.16 -54.71 -2.38
CA LYS A 8 28.32 -53.86 -3.24
C LYS A 8 29.20 -52.95 -4.09
N ARG A 9 28.83 -52.78 -5.36
CA ARG A 9 29.50 -51.80 -6.25
C ARG A 9 29.02 -50.39 -5.91
N ALA A 10 29.94 -49.43 -5.86
CA ALA A 10 29.63 -48.03 -5.53
C ALA A 10 28.69 -47.34 -6.54
N ASN A 11 28.72 -47.74 -7.81
CA ASN A 11 27.93 -47.14 -8.90
C ASN A 11 26.71 -47.97 -9.30
N ALA A 12 26.38 -49.04 -8.57
CA ALA A 12 25.22 -49.87 -8.90
C ALA A 12 23.92 -49.07 -8.71
N GLY A 13 23.13 -48.95 -9.76
CA GLY A 13 21.83 -48.29 -9.71
C GLY A 13 21.88 -46.76 -9.80
N SER A 14 22.99 -46.17 -10.23
CA SER A 14 23.16 -44.70 -10.30
C SER A 14 22.08 -43.96 -11.10
N LYS A 15 21.39 -44.61 -12.05
CA LYS A 15 20.29 -44.04 -12.85
C LYS A 15 18.95 -44.76 -12.66
N MET A 16 18.88 -45.73 -11.73
CA MET A 16 17.65 -46.50 -11.53
C MET A 16 16.52 -45.65 -10.99
N ALA A 17 16.81 -44.67 -10.13
CA ALA A 17 15.81 -43.73 -9.63
C ALA A 17 15.19 -42.93 -10.77
N THR A 18 16.03 -42.32 -11.62
CA THR A 18 15.57 -41.56 -12.80
C THR A 18 14.76 -42.41 -13.78
N LEU A 19 15.13 -43.68 -13.95
CA LEU A 19 14.43 -44.57 -14.88
C LEU A 19 13.04 -44.96 -14.35
N LEU A 20 12.90 -45.15 -13.02
CA LEU A 20 11.61 -45.40 -12.39
C LEU A 20 10.73 -44.15 -12.40
N GLU A 21 11.32 -42.98 -12.17
CA GLU A 21 10.62 -41.69 -12.22
C GLU A 21 10.10 -41.39 -13.63
N ASN A 22 10.89 -41.67 -14.68
CA ASN A 22 10.46 -41.51 -16.07
C ASN A 22 9.43 -42.57 -16.54
N GLU A 23 9.23 -43.67 -15.81
CA GLU A 23 8.23 -44.70 -16.15
C GLU A 23 6.82 -44.25 -15.75
N ASP A 24 6.72 -43.46 -14.69
CA ASP A 24 5.49 -42.78 -14.31
C ASP A 24 5.33 -41.55 -15.22
N ASN A 25 4.30 -41.51 -16.07
CA ASN A 25 4.03 -40.33 -16.90
C ASN A 25 3.78 -39.12 -15.99
N ASP A 26 4.62 -38.09 -16.10
CA ASP A 26 4.53 -36.86 -15.30
C ASP A 26 3.35 -35.97 -15.78
N ASP A 27 2.14 -36.31 -15.34
CA ASP A 27 0.93 -35.49 -15.53
C ASP A 27 1.12 -34.04 -15.04
N PHE A 28 1.98 -33.84 -14.05
CA PHE A 28 2.28 -32.50 -13.53
C PHE A 28 3.06 -31.65 -14.53
N TYR A 29 4.11 -32.18 -15.15
CA TYR A 29 4.97 -31.42 -16.09
C TYR A 29 4.33 -31.24 -17.47
N SER A 30 3.35 -32.07 -17.82
CA SER A 30 2.53 -31.87 -19.02
C SER A 30 1.43 -30.81 -18.83
N SER A 31 0.93 -30.60 -17.61
CA SER A 31 -0.18 -29.63 -17.37
C SER A 31 0.25 -28.30 -16.75
N ALA A 32 1.29 -28.29 -15.90
CA ALA A 32 1.67 -27.09 -15.16
C ALA A 32 2.25 -26.03 -16.09
N TYR A 33 1.82 -24.77 -15.90
CA TYR A 33 2.33 -23.61 -16.65
C TYR A 33 2.19 -23.66 -18.18
N GLY A 34 1.33 -24.54 -18.72
CA GLY A 34 1.16 -24.74 -20.16
C GLY A 34 1.83 -26.01 -20.70
N GLY A 35 2.53 -26.76 -19.85
CA GLY A 35 3.29 -27.94 -20.25
C GLY A 35 4.75 -27.59 -20.56
N PHE A 36 5.66 -28.49 -20.23
CA PHE A 36 7.10 -28.34 -20.48
C PHE A 36 7.54 -29.03 -21.77
N GLU A 37 6.62 -29.21 -22.74
CA GLU A 37 6.92 -29.75 -24.06
C GLU A 37 7.41 -28.63 -24.98
N ASP A 38 8.37 -28.92 -25.87
CA ASP A 38 8.89 -27.95 -26.82
C ASP A 38 7.79 -27.58 -27.85
N GLU A 39 7.40 -26.31 -27.90
CA GLU A 39 6.44 -25.81 -28.90
C GLU A 39 7.15 -25.48 -30.22
N ALA A 40 6.54 -25.84 -31.36
CA ALA A 40 7.13 -25.63 -32.69
C ALA A 40 7.37 -24.15 -33.06
N ASP A 41 6.68 -23.23 -32.38
CA ASP A 41 6.77 -21.78 -32.57
C ASP A 41 7.45 -21.06 -31.38
N ASP A 42 8.20 -21.77 -30.53
CA ASP A 42 8.93 -21.16 -29.41
C ASP A 42 10.13 -20.35 -29.91
N VAL A 43 10.10 -19.03 -29.67
CA VAL A 43 11.13 -18.08 -30.10
C VAL A 43 11.97 -17.68 -28.90
N GLU A 44 13.29 -17.56 -29.09
CA GLU A 44 14.22 -17.12 -28.04
C GLU A 44 13.74 -15.80 -27.40
N TYR A 45 13.77 -15.77 -26.07
CA TYR A 45 13.29 -14.64 -25.28
C TYR A 45 14.03 -13.34 -25.67
N SER A 46 13.25 -12.33 -26.04
CA SER A 46 13.76 -10.96 -26.24
C SER A 46 13.35 -10.09 -25.05
N GLU A 47 14.33 -9.45 -24.41
CA GLU A 47 14.09 -8.44 -23.39
C GLU A 47 13.30 -7.27 -24.01
N GLU A 48 12.11 -7.01 -23.47
CA GLU A 48 11.36 -5.79 -23.80
C GLU A 48 11.90 -4.65 -22.92
N ASP A 49 11.96 -3.43 -23.46
CA ASP A 49 12.39 -2.26 -22.69
C ASP A 49 11.46 -2.10 -21.48
N ASP A 50 11.98 -2.36 -20.28
CA ASP A 50 11.24 -2.20 -19.04
C ASP A 50 10.80 -0.73 -18.88
N GLU A 51 9.49 -0.51 -18.78
CA GLU A 51 8.96 0.80 -18.41
C GLU A 51 9.42 1.14 -16.99
N GLU A 52 9.96 2.34 -16.78
CA GLU A 52 10.39 2.81 -15.45
C GLU A 52 9.22 2.68 -14.47
N SER A 53 9.36 1.79 -13.49
CA SER A 53 8.29 1.52 -12.53
C SER A 53 8.06 2.76 -11.66
N ASP A 54 6.94 3.45 -11.90
CA ASP A 54 6.45 4.48 -11.00
C ASP A 54 6.35 3.90 -9.59
N THR A 55 7.19 4.42 -8.71
CA THR A 55 7.28 4.00 -7.32
C THR A 55 6.30 4.84 -6.50
N ASP A 56 5.47 4.19 -5.70
CA ASP A 56 4.48 4.88 -4.86
C ASP A 56 5.19 5.84 -3.88
N SER A 57 4.58 7.01 -3.64
CA SER A 57 5.17 8.07 -2.81
C SER A 57 5.42 7.64 -1.36
N ASP A 58 4.75 6.58 -0.89
CA ASP A 58 4.91 6.02 0.45
C ASP A 58 6.14 5.12 0.59
N ILE A 59 6.82 4.71 -0.49
CA ILE A 59 8.04 3.89 -0.35
C ILE A 59 9.18 4.66 0.32
N SER A 60 9.15 6.00 0.21
CA SER A 60 10.17 6.89 0.75
C SER A 60 9.89 7.35 2.18
N ILE A 61 8.73 7.00 2.73
CA ILE A 61 8.40 7.30 4.13
C ILE A 61 9.16 6.33 5.04
N ASP A 62 9.68 6.83 6.15
CA ASP A 62 10.30 5.97 7.16
C ASP A 62 9.22 5.07 7.78
N GLU A 63 9.53 3.78 8.00
CA GLU A 63 8.57 2.78 8.48
C GLU A 63 8.01 3.13 9.88
N ASN A 64 8.69 4.03 10.60
CA ASN A 64 8.27 4.53 11.91
C ASN A 64 7.56 5.89 11.89
N ASP A 65 7.44 6.57 10.76
CA ASP A 65 6.75 7.87 10.68
C ASP A 65 5.26 7.71 10.37
N GLU A 66 4.41 8.44 11.10
CA GLU A 66 2.97 8.44 10.86
C GLU A 66 2.63 9.18 9.56
N LEU A 67 1.71 8.62 8.78
CA LEU A 67 1.21 9.20 7.53
C LEU A 67 0.64 10.61 7.76
N VAL A 68 1.35 11.64 7.32
CA VAL A 68 0.81 12.99 7.18
C VAL A 68 -0.05 13.03 5.92
N SER A 69 -1.34 12.76 6.07
CA SER A 69 -2.34 13.05 5.05
C SER A 69 -2.47 14.57 4.91
N ASP A 70 -1.82 15.17 3.93
CA ASP A 70 -2.09 16.54 3.52
C ASP A 70 -3.53 16.63 3.04
N GLN A 71 -4.38 17.29 3.83
CA GLN A 71 -5.79 17.46 3.54
C GLN A 71 -6.10 18.96 3.47
N GLU A 72 -5.87 19.56 2.30
CA GLU A 72 -6.52 20.81 1.89
C GLU A 72 -7.15 20.66 0.48
N ASP A 73 -8.48 20.74 0.48
CA ASP A 73 -9.43 21.25 -0.53
C ASP A 73 -9.29 20.94 -2.04
N GLU A 74 -10.09 19.99 -2.55
CA GLU A 74 -11.09 20.13 -3.65
C GLU A 74 -11.75 18.77 -3.99
N PRO A 75 -13.02 18.73 -4.47
CA PRO A 75 -13.83 17.52 -4.53
C PRO A 75 -13.58 16.75 -5.83
N THR A 76 -12.73 15.72 -5.77
CA THR A 76 -12.59 14.78 -6.90
C THR A 76 -13.09 13.38 -6.57
N LYS A 77 -13.93 12.91 -7.49
CA LYS A 77 -14.66 11.65 -7.62
C LYS A 77 -14.09 10.47 -6.81
N LYS A 78 -14.93 9.95 -5.89
CA LYS A 78 -14.75 8.68 -5.19
C LYS A 78 -14.52 7.53 -6.19
N ARG A 79 -13.26 7.15 -6.41
CA ARG A 79 -12.92 5.85 -7.00
C ARG A 79 -13.02 4.81 -5.89
N ARG A 80 -13.91 3.84 -6.08
CA ARG A 80 -14.08 2.72 -5.15
C ARG A 80 -12.79 1.90 -5.18
N HIS A 81 -12.09 1.84 -4.05
CA HIS A 81 -10.97 0.91 -3.84
C HIS A 81 -11.50 -0.52 -4.00
N LYS A 82 -11.25 -1.12 -5.17
CA LYS A 82 -11.47 -2.54 -5.36
C LYS A 82 -10.23 -3.23 -4.84
N VAL A 83 -10.36 -3.97 -3.75
CA VAL A 83 -9.33 -4.89 -3.26
C VAL A 83 -8.96 -5.82 -4.42
N VAL A 84 -7.75 -5.66 -4.95
CA VAL A 84 -7.20 -6.54 -5.97
C VAL A 84 -6.58 -7.71 -5.22
N THR A 85 -7.35 -8.78 -5.04
CA THR A 85 -6.76 -10.09 -4.74
C THR A 85 -5.93 -10.50 -5.95
N LYS A 86 -4.69 -10.94 -5.70
CA LYS A 86 -3.74 -11.51 -6.68
C LYS A 86 -4.31 -12.77 -7.36
N ALA A 87 -5.34 -12.62 -8.18
CA ALA A 87 -5.82 -13.65 -9.08
C ALA A 87 -5.40 -13.26 -10.50
N TYR A 88 -4.76 -14.21 -11.18
CA TYR A 88 -4.31 -14.12 -12.56
C TYR A 88 -5.44 -13.60 -13.46
N LYS A 89 -5.10 -12.68 -14.36
CA LYS A 89 -6.02 -12.09 -15.33
C LYS A 89 -5.48 -12.40 -16.72
N GLU A 90 -6.17 -13.29 -17.43
CA GLU A 90 -5.79 -13.73 -18.76
C GLU A 90 -5.63 -12.55 -19.74
N PRO A 91 -4.54 -12.51 -20.53
CA PRO A 91 -4.35 -11.49 -21.55
C PRO A 91 -5.35 -11.70 -22.70
N ALA A 92 -5.92 -10.61 -23.20
CA ALA A 92 -6.87 -10.65 -24.32
C ALA A 92 -6.20 -11.17 -25.61
N PRO A 93 -6.90 -11.99 -26.43
CA PRO A 93 -6.31 -12.57 -27.63
C PRO A 93 -5.99 -11.49 -28.68
N LYS A 94 -4.72 -11.44 -29.10
CA LYS A 94 -4.23 -10.54 -30.17
C LYS A 94 -4.81 -11.01 -31.51
N LYS A 95 -5.51 -10.10 -32.21
CA LYS A 95 -5.99 -10.32 -33.57
C LYS A 95 -4.82 -10.38 -34.54
N ILE A 96 -4.67 -11.51 -35.21
CA ILE A 96 -3.69 -11.76 -36.27
C ILE A 96 -3.91 -10.75 -37.41
N LYS A 97 -2.92 -9.89 -37.67
CA LYS A 97 -2.81 -9.11 -38.91
C LYS A 97 -1.84 -9.82 -39.83
N LYS A 98 -2.34 -10.23 -41.01
CA LYS A 98 -1.57 -10.87 -42.08
C LYS A 98 -0.40 -10.00 -42.53
N GLU A 99 0.73 -10.67 -42.73
CA GLU A 99 1.97 -10.15 -43.26
C GLU A 99 1.84 -9.67 -44.71
N VAL A 100 2.45 -8.52 -45.02
CA VAL A 100 2.88 -8.18 -46.38
C VAL A 100 4.33 -7.75 -46.28
N THR A 101 5.19 -8.59 -46.85
CA THR A 101 6.64 -8.40 -47.04
C THR A 101 6.94 -7.05 -47.70
N LYS A 102 7.78 -6.21 -47.09
CA LYS A 102 8.32 -5.00 -47.74
C LYS A 102 9.77 -5.23 -48.15
N SER A 103 9.95 -5.52 -49.43
CA SER A 103 11.22 -5.40 -50.15
C SER A 103 11.64 -3.92 -50.28
N ALA A 104 12.95 -3.66 -50.18
CA ALA A 104 13.56 -2.34 -50.36
C ALA A 104 13.31 -1.74 -51.78
N PRO A 105 13.05 -0.42 -51.92
CA PRO A 105 12.97 0.20 -53.24
C PRO A 105 14.30 0.85 -53.67
N LYS A 106 14.73 0.49 -54.89
CA LYS A 106 15.80 1.15 -55.69
C LYS A 106 15.35 2.56 -56.15
N PRO A 107 16.28 3.49 -56.45
CA PRO A 107 15.93 4.84 -56.85
C PRO A 107 15.37 4.85 -58.28
N ARG A 108 14.24 5.53 -58.49
CA ARG A 108 13.70 5.81 -59.83
C ARG A 108 13.82 7.30 -60.15
N SER A 109 14.27 7.51 -61.38
CA SER A 109 14.57 8.74 -62.09
C SER A 109 13.44 9.78 -62.08
N SER A 110 13.84 11.04 -61.95
CA SER A 110 13.03 12.23 -62.12
C SER A 110 12.65 12.48 -63.58
N SER A 111 11.37 12.71 -63.84
CA SER A 111 10.92 13.59 -64.93
C SER A 111 9.92 14.63 -64.39
N PRO A 112 9.92 15.86 -64.94
CA PRO A 112 9.43 17.03 -64.23
C PRO A 112 7.95 17.30 -64.55
N ILE A 113 7.14 17.55 -63.52
CA ILE A 113 5.84 18.21 -63.67
C ILE A 113 5.92 19.54 -62.93
N LEU A 114 5.84 20.61 -63.72
CA LEU A 114 5.67 21.98 -63.27
C LEU A 114 4.23 22.18 -62.77
N SER A 115 4.08 22.56 -61.50
CA SER A 115 3.13 23.58 -61.02
C SER A 115 2.97 23.47 -59.50
N GLY A 116 3.14 24.61 -58.81
CA GLY A 116 2.73 24.79 -57.43
C GLY A 116 3.90 25.10 -56.51
N ASN A 117 4.22 26.40 -56.39
CA ASN A 117 4.98 26.94 -55.27
C ASN A 117 4.18 26.68 -53.98
N VAL A 118 4.31 25.49 -53.39
CA VAL A 118 3.86 25.25 -52.02
C VAL A 118 5.01 25.70 -51.15
N GLU A 119 4.94 26.95 -50.69
CA GLU A 119 5.74 27.42 -49.57
C GLU A 119 5.66 26.37 -48.46
N ARG A 120 6.74 25.64 -48.24
CA ARG A 120 6.89 24.79 -47.07
C ARG A 120 6.69 25.71 -45.88
N LYS A 121 5.57 25.55 -45.18
CA LYS A 121 5.26 26.27 -43.94
C LYS A 121 6.46 26.09 -43.01
N ARG A 122 7.29 27.14 -42.88
CA ARG A 122 8.37 27.16 -41.91
C ARG A 122 7.73 27.01 -40.54
N MET A 123 8.22 26.05 -39.75
CA MET A 123 7.82 25.98 -38.36
C MET A 123 8.14 27.33 -37.71
N ARG A 124 7.22 27.83 -36.88
CA ARG A 124 7.34 29.09 -36.15
C ARG A 124 8.72 29.16 -35.48
N ASP A 125 9.40 30.30 -35.54
CA ASP A 125 10.78 30.45 -35.04
C ASP A 125 10.95 30.04 -33.56
N SER A 126 9.88 30.13 -32.76
CA SER A 126 9.86 29.65 -31.39
C SER A 126 9.89 28.11 -31.29
N THR A 127 9.30 27.39 -32.24
CA THR A 127 9.28 25.93 -32.31
C THR A 127 10.61 25.37 -32.81
N THR A 128 11.29 26.08 -33.72
CA THR A 128 12.63 25.72 -34.18
C THR A 128 13.68 25.96 -33.11
N GLN A 129 13.60 27.08 -32.38
CA GLN A 129 14.47 27.35 -31.23
C GLN A 129 14.29 26.32 -30.10
N LYS A 130 13.06 25.98 -29.72
CA LYS A 130 12.81 24.93 -28.71
C LYS A 130 13.27 23.54 -29.17
N SER A 131 13.11 23.20 -30.45
CA SER A 131 13.63 21.93 -30.98
C SER A 131 15.16 21.88 -30.97
N LEU A 132 15.83 23.00 -31.23
CA LEU A 132 17.28 23.11 -31.14
C LEU A 132 17.75 22.99 -29.69
N GLU A 133 17.07 23.63 -28.74
CA GLU A 133 17.40 23.55 -27.30
C GLU A 133 17.26 22.12 -26.77
N VAL A 134 16.15 21.44 -27.10
CA VAL A 134 15.95 20.02 -26.74
C VAL A 134 17.05 19.15 -27.34
N ARG A 135 17.43 19.39 -28.60
CA ARG A 135 18.50 18.63 -29.28
C ARG A 135 19.88 18.89 -28.71
N GLN A 136 20.17 20.12 -28.27
CA GLN A 136 21.40 20.45 -27.57
C GLN A 136 21.44 19.82 -26.17
N ARG A 137 20.31 19.80 -25.46
CA ARG A 137 20.19 19.15 -24.14
C ARG A 137 20.39 17.64 -24.23
N THR A 138 19.84 16.97 -25.24
CA THR A 138 20.05 15.54 -25.45
C THR A 138 21.50 15.23 -25.84
N GLN A 139 22.10 16.01 -26.74
CA GLN A 139 23.53 15.83 -27.10
C GLN A 139 24.48 16.10 -25.92
N ALA A 140 24.19 17.08 -25.07
CA ALA A 140 24.99 17.35 -23.87
C ALA A 140 24.89 16.21 -22.84
N ALA A 141 23.69 15.64 -22.66
CA ALA A 141 23.49 14.47 -21.80
C ALA A 141 24.21 13.22 -22.32
N GLU A 142 24.21 13.01 -23.64
CA GLU A 142 24.90 11.89 -24.30
C GLU A 142 26.44 12.03 -24.19
N ASN A 143 26.97 13.23 -24.43
CA ASN A 143 28.41 13.52 -24.26
C ASN A 143 28.88 13.38 -22.80
N SER A 144 28.04 13.78 -21.83
CA SER A 144 28.34 13.59 -20.40
C SER A 144 28.41 12.11 -20.02
N ARG A 145 27.45 11.29 -20.50
CA ARG A 145 27.45 9.83 -20.31
C ARG A 145 28.70 9.17 -20.90
N LEU A 146 29.13 9.59 -22.09
CA LEU A 146 30.35 9.07 -22.72
C LEU A 146 31.62 9.50 -21.95
N GLN A 147 31.66 10.70 -21.39
CA GLN A 147 32.77 11.17 -20.55
C GLN A 147 32.90 10.37 -19.25
N ASP A 148 31.78 10.05 -18.60
CA ASP A 148 31.77 9.21 -17.40
C ASP A 148 32.19 7.76 -17.69
N GLN A 149 31.77 7.20 -18.83
CA GLN A 149 32.25 5.89 -19.27
C GLN A 149 33.76 5.89 -19.57
N ASN A 150 34.29 6.95 -20.19
CA ASN A 150 35.74 7.06 -20.45
C ASN A 150 36.55 7.30 -19.17
N LYS A 151 36.03 8.05 -18.19
CA LYS A 151 36.65 8.17 -16.85
C LYS A 151 36.69 6.84 -16.11
N ARG A 152 35.68 5.99 -16.25
CA ARG A 152 35.66 4.62 -15.68
C ARG A 152 36.67 3.71 -16.36
N LYS A 153 36.92 3.87 -17.67
CA LYS A 153 37.93 3.11 -18.43
C LYS A 153 39.37 3.60 -18.23
N SER A 154 39.59 4.85 -17.79
CA SER A 154 40.92 5.46 -17.64
C SER A 154 41.59 5.27 -16.26
N LYS A 155 41.01 4.48 -15.35
CA LYS A 155 41.76 4.02 -14.17
C LYS A 155 42.71 2.93 -14.64
N GLU A 156 43.95 3.32 -14.94
CA GLU A 156 45.04 2.41 -15.23
C GLU A 156 45.21 1.46 -14.05
N SER A 157 44.66 0.25 -14.17
CA SER A 157 44.81 -0.81 -13.19
C SER A 157 46.28 -1.20 -13.18
N HIS A 158 46.99 -0.89 -12.10
CA HIS A 158 48.29 -1.48 -11.85
C HIS A 158 48.14 -3.00 -11.98
N SER A 159 48.72 -3.57 -13.03
CA SER A 159 48.64 -5.00 -13.30
C SER A 159 49.35 -5.71 -12.15
N MET A 160 48.57 -6.28 -11.23
CA MET A 160 49.09 -7.03 -10.11
C MET A 160 50.01 -8.13 -10.61
N THR A 161 51.12 -8.33 -9.90
CA THR A 161 52.07 -9.40 -10.23
C THR A 161 51.38 -10.76 -10.11
N GLN A 162 51.87 -11.75 -10.84
CA GLN A 162 51.28 -13.10 -10.82
C GLN A 162 51.28 -13.73 -9.42
N GLU A 163 52.26 -13.41 -8.58
CA GLU A 163 52.32 -13.83 -7.17
C GLU A 163 51.17 -13.24 -6.34
N GLN A 164 50.90 -11.94 -6.50
CA GLN A 164 49.80 -11.30 -5.80
C GLN A 164 48.43 -11.82 -6.24
N LEU A 165 48.26 -12.18 -7.52
CA LEU A 165 47.05 -12.85 -8.01
C LEU A 165 46.83 -14.19 -7.31
N LEU A 166 47.90 -14.96 -7.08
CA LEU A 166 47.85 -16.25 -6.41
C LEU A 166 47.53 -16.11 -4.92
N GLU A 167 48.06 -15.08 -4.24
CA GLU A 167 47.73 -14.79 -2.85
C GLU A 167 46.27 -14.35 -2.69
N GLU A 168 45.76 -13.51 -3.59
CA GLU A 168 44.35 -13.10 -3.61
C GLU A 168 43.42 -14.29 -3.88
N ALA A 169 43.80 -15.17 -4.82
CA ALA A 169 43.06 -16.39 -5.10
C ALA A 169 42.98 -17.30 -3.87
N LYS A 170 44.08 -17.48 -3.13
CA LYS A 170 44.12 -18.28 -1.89
C LYS A 170 43.23 -17.70 -0.79
N VAL A 171 43.23 -16.36 -0.62
CA VAL A 171 42.35 -15.68 0.34
C VAL A 171 40.87 -15.84 -0.06
N THR A 172 40.59 -15.78 -1.36
CA THR A 172 39.23 -15.94 -1.91
C THR A 172 38.73 -17.38 -1.74
N GLU A 173 39.58 -18.37 -1.98
CA GLU A 173 39.28 -19.78 -1.75
C GLU A 173 38.90 -20.05 -0.28
N LEU A 174 39.67 -19.51 0.66
CA LEU A 174 39.37 -19.63 2.10
C LEU A 174 38.03 -18.97 2.48
N LYS A 175 37.71 -17.83 1.87
CA LYS A 175 36.41 -17.16 2.07
C LYS A 175 35.27 -17.97 1.47
N ASN A 176 35.46 -18.53 0.27
CA ASN A 176 34.47 -19.35 -0.41
C ASN A 176 34.19 -20.65 0.34
N LEU A 177 35.22 -21.32 0.86
CA LEU A 177 35.07 -22.50 1.71
C LEU A 177 34.26 -22.21 2.98
N LYS A 178 34.58 -21.11 3.68
CA LYS A 178 33.82 -20.69 4.87
C LYS A 178 32.37 -20.33 4.54
N SER A 179 32.15 -19.65 3.42
CA SER A 179 30.81 -19.30 2.93
C SER A 179 29.99 -20.55 2.60
N LEU A 180 30.61 -21.54 1.94
CA LEU A 180 30.00 -22.81 1.61
C LEU A 180 29.62 -23.60 2.88
N GLU A 181 30.51 -23.66 3.86
CA GLU A 181 30.23 -24.30 5.15
C GLU A 181 29.05 -23.63 5.89
N MET A 182 29.04 -22.29 5.92
CA MET A 182 27.94 -21.51 6.49
C MET A 182 26.62 -21.79 5.77
N PHE A 183 26.63 -21.84 4.44
CA PHE A 183 25.45 -22.15 3.63
C PHE A 183 24.92 -23.56 3.88
N GLN A 184 25.81 -24.56 3.94
CA GLN A 184 25.44 -25.94 4.27
C GLN A 184 24.81 -26.04 5.67
N ARG A 185 25.35 -25.28 6.64
CA ARG A 185 24.79 -25.22 7.99
C ARG A 185 23.38 -24.62 8.00
N LEU A 186 23.17 -23.53 7.26
CA LEU A 186 21.86 -22.89 7.12
C LEU A 186 20.83 -23.79 6.43
N GLU A 187 21.22 -24.52 5.39
CA GLU A 187 20.38 -25.52 4.71
C GLU A 187 19.94 -26.65 5.65
N LEU A 188 20.87 -27.18 6.47
CA LEU A 188 20.55 -28.21 7.46
C LEU A 188 19.64 -27.68 8.57
N GLU A 189 19.77 -26.41 8.95
CA GLU A 189 18.91 -25.77 9.93
C GLU A 189 17.48 -25.55 9.39
N LYS A 190 17.35 -25.06 8.15
CA LYS A 190 16.06 -24.93 7.44
C LYS A 190 15.33 -26.28 7.32
N LYS A 191 16.06 -27.37 7.09
CA LYS A 191 15.48 -28.73 7.03
C LYS A 191 15.04 -29.26 8.41
N LYS A 192 15.63 -28.77 9.50
CA LYS A 192 15.30 -29.18 10.88
C LYS A 192 14.07 -28.47 11.44
N THR A 193 13.83 -27.22 11.05
CA THR A 193 12.68 -26.44 11.50
C THR A 193 11.42 -26.74 10.68
N LYS A 194 10.79 -27.89 10.95
CA LYS A 194 9.43 -28.16 10.47
C LYS A 194 8.44 -27.26 11.23
N LEU A 195 7.83 -26.28 10.55
CA LEU A 195 6.75 -25.48 11.11
C LEU A 195 5.51 -26.36 11.34
N ILE A 196 5.34 -26.87 12.57
CA ILE A 196 4.11 -27.54 12.98
C ILE A 196 3.07 -26.46 13.24
N LYS A 197 2.08 -26.33 12.35
CA LYS A 197 0.93 -25.45 12.57
C LYS A 197 0.13 -26.01 13.75
N ARG A 198 0.10 -25.28 14.87
CA ARG A 198 -0.72 -25.66 16.02
C ARG A 198 -2.20 -25.48 15.65
N THR A 199 -2.95 -26.57 15.58
CA THR A 199 -4.40 -26.53 15.47
C THR A 199 -5.00 -26.08 16.80
N TYR A 200 -5.96 -25.15 16.76
CA TYR A 200 -6.63 -24.69 17.97
C TYR A 200 -7.54 -25.78 18.54
N THR A 201 -7.34 -26.16 19.81
CA THR A 201 -8.09 -27.22 20.52
C THR A 201 -8.93 -26.64 21.67
N GLY A 202 -9.39 -25.40 21.55
CA GLY A 202 -10.17 -24.73 22.59
C GLY A 202 -11.66 -24.61 22.25
N PRO A 203 -12.50 -24.18 23.23
CA PRO A 203 -13.88 -23.83 22.99
C PRO A 203 -13.97 -22.69 21.96
N MET A 204 -14.65 -22.94 20.84
CA MET A 204 -14.74 -21.98 19.73
C MET A 204 -16.15 -21.41 19.65
N ILE A 205 -16.25 -20.07 19.67
CA ILE A 205 -17.49 -19.36 19.37
C ILE A 205 -17.68 -19.38 17.85
N ARG A 206 -18.87 -19.80 17.39
CA ARG A 206 -19.14 -20.00 15.97
C ARG A 206 -20.20 -19.04 15.48
N TYR A 207 -19.92 -18.35 14.39
CA TYR A 207 -20.86 -17.47 13.70
C TYR A 207 -21.46 -18.19 12.50
N HIS A 208 -22.79 -18.14 12.38
CA HIS A 208 -23.54 -18.73 11.27
C HIS A 208 -24.56 -17.74 10.71
N SER A 209 -24.48 -17.46 9.42
CA SER A 209 -25.51 -16.72 8.69
C SER A 209 -26.35 -17.70 7.86
N VAL A 210 -27.66 -17.78 8.12
CA VAL A 210 -28.58 -18.67 7.40
C VAL A 210 -29.70 -17.85 6.76
N ALA A 211 -30.07 -18.18 5.52
CA ALA A 211 -31.24 -17.60 4.88
C ALA A 211 -32.52 -18.23 5.44
N MET A 212 -33.38 -17.42 6.05
CA MET A 212 -34.64 -17.81 6.69
C MET A 212 -35.83 -17.20 5.95
N PRO A 213 -37.00 -17.86 5.94
CA PRO A 213 -38.23 -17.26 5.42
C PRO A 213 -38.69 -16.11 6.33
N MET A 214 -39.09 -15.00 5.72
CA MET A 214 -39.70 -13.86 6.40
C MET A 214 -41.20 -14.15 6.55
N ILE A 215 -41.65 -14.30 7.78
CA ILE A 215 -43.03 -14.67 8.13
C ILE A 215 -43.74 -13.41 8.63
N GLU A 216 -44.86 -13.06 7.99
CA GLU A 216 -45.80 -12.07 8.49
C GLU A 216 -47.00 -12.82 9.09
N VAL A 217 -47.33 -12.50 10.34
CA VAL A 217 -48.52 -13.04 11.01
C VAL A 217 -49.70 -12.19 10.54
N VAL A 218 -50.61 -12.81 9.78
CA VAL A 218 -51.84 -12.15 9.33
C VAL A 218 -53.01 -12.75 10.12
N GLU A 219 -53.86 -11.90 10.68
CA GLU A 219 -55.10 -12.33 11.32
C GLU A 219 -56.08 -12.80 10.24
N GLY A 220 -56.35 -14.11 10.20
CA GLY A 220 -57.35 -14.67 9.31
C GLY A 220 -58.78 -14.33 9.79
N GLU A 221 -59.75 -14.35 8.87
CA GLU A 221 -61.17 -14.00 9.12
C GLU A 221 -61.86 -14.83 10.22
N ASN A 222 -61.21 -15.91 10.69
CA ASN A 222 -61.70 -16.79 11.75
C ASN A 222 -60.97 -16.63 13.10
N GLY A 223 -60.19 -15.55 13.29
CA GLY A 223 -59.43 -15.29 14.52
C GLY A 223 -58.28 -16.26 14.77
N LYS A 224 -57.84 -16.99 13.74
CA LYS A 224 -56.64 -17.83 13.76
C LYS A 224 -55.50 -17.08 13.06
N GLU A 225 -54.37 -16.96 13.74
CA GLU A 225 -53.14 -16.40 13.19
C GLU A 225 -52.60 -17.34 12.11
N GLU A 226 -52.55 -16.86 10.86
CA GLU A 226 -51.94 -17.59 9.75
C GLU A 226 -50.58 -17.00 9.41
N ASN A 227 -49.56 -17.85 9.39
CA ASN A 227 -48.18 -17.47 9.06
C ASN A 227 -48.00 -17.41 7.54
N LYS A 228 -48.00 -16.21 6.96
CA LYS A 228 -47.73 -16.01 5.54
C LYS A 228 -46.25 -15.76 5.31
N ILE A 229 -45.64 -16.54 4.41
CA ILE A 229 -44.24 -16.31 4.01
C ILE A 229 -44.22 -15.22 2.93
N VAL A 230 -43.66 -14.06 3.27
CA VAL A 230 -43.65 -12.86 2.40
C VAL A 230 -42.32 -12.68 1.67
N GLY A 231 -41.24 -13.27 2.17
CA GLY A 231 -39.93 -13.18 1.53
C GLY A 231 -38.86 -14.05 2.18
N ARG A 232 -37.59 -13.73 1.91
CA ARG A 232 -36.42 -14.33 2.57
C ARG A 232 -35.63 -13.25 3.28
N CYS A 233 -35.23 -13.50 4.52
CA CYS A 233 -34.33 -12.67 5.29
C CYS A 233 -33.08 -13.48 5.66
N THR A 234 -31.96 -12.82 5.91
CA THR A 234 -30.78 -13.47 6.50
C THR A 234 -30.86 -13.35 8.01
N ARG A 235 -30.69 -14.46 8.71
CA ARG A 235 -30.62 -14.48 10.17
C ARG A 235 -29.24 -14.94 10.59
N ASN A 236 -28.64 -14.15 11.47
CA ASN A 236 -27.31 -14.40 12.00
C ASN A 236 -27.45 -15.03 13.39
N PHE A 237 -26.72 -16.11 13.60
CA PHE A 237 -26.66 -16.85 14.85
C PHE A 237 -25.21 -16.87 15.35
N ILE A 238 -25.05 -16.65 16.65
CA ILE A 238 -23.78 -16.83 17.35
C ILE A 238 -23.99 -17.99 18.32
N THR A 239 -23.27 -19.08 18.10
CA THR A 239 -23.34 -20.28 18.92
C THR A 239 -22.13 -20.32 19.83
N TYR A 240 -22.38 -20.43 21.12
CA TYR A 240 -21.37 -20.62 22.14
C TYR A 240 -21.26 -22.10 22.50
N PRO A 241 -20.06 -22.61 22.82
CA PRO A 241 -19.88 -24.00 23.24
C PRO A 241 -20.52 -24.27 24.61
N ASP A 242 -20.33 -23.36 25.58
CA ASP A 242 -20.89 -23.45 26.92
C ASP A 242 -21.63 -22.17 27.32
N GLU A 243 -22.60 -22.29 28.23
CA GLU A 243 -23.35 -21.14 28.77
C GLU A 243 -22.46 -20.18 29.57
N ASN A 244 -21.44 -20.72 30.27
CA ASN A 244 -20.47 -19.90 31.00
C ASN A 244 -19.64 -19.03 30.05
N THR A 245 -19.23 -19.58 28.91
CA THR A 245 -18.54 -18.83 27.84
C THR A 245 -19.46 -17.74 27.29
N MET A 246 -20.74 -18.04 27.07
CA MET A 246 -21.71 -17.03 26.64
C MET A 246 -21.82 -15.89 27.66
N LYS A 247 -21.98 -16.20 28.95
CA LYS A 247 -22.08 -15.19 30.04
C LYS A 247 -20.83 -14.33 30.18
N GLN A 248 -19.66 -14.90 29.97
CA GLN A 248 -18.39 -14.19 30.07
C GLN A 248 -18.17 -13.22 28.91
N TYR A 249 -18.48 -13.62 27.68
CA TYR A 249 -18.17 -12.83 26.47
C TYR A 249 -19.33 -11.96 25.99
N PHE A 250 -20.57 -12.37 26.25
CA PHE A 250 -21.75 -11.60 25.89
C PHE A 250 -22.11 -10.67 27.05
N ASN A 251 -22.05 -9.35 26.80
CA ASN A 251 -22.45 -8.39 27.82
C ASN A 251 -23.99 -8.34 27.92
N PHE A 252 -24.53 -8.98 28.96
CA PHE A 252 -25.96 -8.95 29.27
C PHE A 252 -26.40 -7.63 29.89
N GLU A 253 -25.46 -6.84 30.43
CA GLU A 253 -25.77 -5.54 30.99
C GLU A 253 -25.84 -4.50 29.88
N LYS A 254 -27.03 -3.92 29.69
CA LYS A 254 -27.20 -2.77 28.80
C LYS A 254 -26.29 -1.64 29.30
N PRO A 255 -25.40 -1.08 28.47
CA PRO A 255 -24.56 0.03 28.90
C PRO A 255 -25.46 1.15 29.39
N LYS A 256 -25.15 1.68 30.59
CA LYS A 256 -25.90 2.80 31.14
C LYS A 256 -25.81 3.97 30.16
N PRO A 257 -26.92 4.65 29.83
CA PRO A 257 -26.87 5.79 28.93
C PRO A 257 -25.92 6.85 29.51
N VAL A 258 -25.02 7.36 28.66
CA VAL A 258 -24.06 8.40 29.05
C VAL A 258 -24.83 9.61 29.56
N GLN A 259 -24.62 9.96 30.84
CA GLN A 259 -25.25 11.11 31.45
C GLN A 259 -24.63 12.39 30.87
N LYS A 260 -25.45 13.22 30.22
CA LYS A 260 -24.98 14.49 29.64
C LYS A 260 -24.70 15.47 30.79
N SER A 261 -23.53 16.12 30.77
CA SER A 261 -23.20 17.15 31.75
C SER A 261 -24.15 18.34 31.63
N THR A 262 -24.41 19.01 32.75
CA THR A 262 -25.30 20.17 32.81
C THR A 262 -24.48 21.45 32.80
N CYS A 263 -24.91 22.44 32.03
CA CYS A 263 -24.25 23.75 32.00
C CYS A 263 -24.36 24.45 33.36
N ILE A 264 -23.27 25.03 33.82
CA ILE A 264 -23.21 25.69 35.15
C ILE A 264 -24.04 26.97 35.20
N VAL A 265 -24.10 27.71 34.09
CA VAL A 265 -24.80 29.01 34.05
C VAL A 265 -26.29 28.81 33.81
N SER A 266 -26.66 28.05 32.77
CA SER A 266 -28.06 27.93 32.34
C SER A 266 -28.80 26.72 32.89
N ARG A 267 -28.11 25.78 33.55
CA ARG A 267 -28.66 24.49 34.04
C ARG A 267 -29.31 23.62 32.97
N LEU A 268 -29.10 23.94 31.69
CA LEU A 268 -29.52 23.13 30.55
C LEU A 268 -28.49 22.05 30.24
N PRO A 269 -28.87 20.97 29.53
CA PRO A 269 -27.91 19.99 29.04
C PRO A 269 -26.80 20.68 28.24
N ALA A 270 -25.55 20.43 28.62
CA ALA A 270 -24.41 21.04 27.97
C ALA A 270 -24.20 20.43 26.59
N ARG A 271 -23.90 21.31 25.63
CA ARG A 271 -23.61 20.93 24.24
C ARG A 271 -22.11 20.94 23.96
N TYR A 272 -21.37 21.78 24.69
CA TYR A 272 -19.96 22.03 24.46
C TYR A 272 -19.21 22.06 25.80
N PHE A 273 -17.91 21.78 25.75
CA PHE A 273 -17.02 21.82 26.90
C PHE A 273 -15.87 22.79 26.62
N ASP A 274 -15.60 23.71 27.54
CA ASP A 274 -14.52 24.68 27.38
C ASP A 274 -13.17 24.04 27.73
N PRO A 275 -12.18 23.95 26.81
CA PRO A 275 -10.89 23.34 27.10
C PRO A 275 -10.07 24.09 28.14
N LEU A 276 -10.26 25.41 28.30
CA LEU A 276 -9.49 26.20 29.27
C LEU A 276 -10.05 26.05 30.68
N THR A 277 -11.37 26.23 30.84
CA THR A 277 -11.99 26.21 32.18
C THR A 277 -12.44 24.82 32.61
N LYS A 278 -12.45 23.86 31.67
CA LYS A 278 -12.99 22.51 31.84
C LYS A 278 -14.43 22.54 32.37
N GLN A 279 -15.21 23.51 31.92
CA GLN A 279 -16.60 23.68 32.33
C GLN A 279 -17.58 23.40 31.19
N PRO A 280 -18.71 22.74 31.49
CA PRO A 280 -19.76 22.47 30.52
C PRO A 280 -20.59 23.73 30.18
N SER A 281 -20.82 23.96 28.89
CA SER A 281 -21.60 25.08 28.36
C SER A 281 -22.71 24.61 27.40
N ALA A 282 -23.91 25.17 27.52
CA ALA A 282 -25.03 24.83 26.64
C ALA A 282 -25.07 25.72 25.37
N ASN A 283 -24.69 26.98 25.51
CA ASN A 283 -24.84 28.03 24.51
C ASN A 283 -23.67 29.03 24.57
N LEU A 284 -23.45 29.76 23.48
CA LEU A 284 -22.31 30.68 23.35
C LEU A 284 -22.31 31.79 24.42
N THR A 285 -23.48 32.24 24.83
CA THR A 285 -23.65 33.22 25.92
C THR A 285 -23.14 32.67 27.25
N ALA A 286 -23.53 31.43 27.60
CA ALA A 286 -23.05 30.74 28.79
C ALA A 286 -21.53 30.55 28.74
N PHE A 287 -20.96 30.18 27.59
CA PHE A 287 -19.52 30.07 27.40
C PHE A 287 -18.78 31.39 27.67
N ARG A 288 -19.29 32.51 27.14
CA ARG A 288 -18.72 33.85 27.37
C ARG A 288 -18.75 34.23 28.86
N ILE A 289 -19.85 33.92 29.55
CA ILE A 289 -20.01 34.18 31.00
C ILE A 289 -19.01 33.34 31.80
N ILE A 290 -18.87 32.04 31.48
CA ILE A 290 -17.92 31.14 32.13
C ILE A 290 -16.49 31.66 31.99
N ARG A 291 -16.06 32.05 30.77
CA ARG A 291 -14.72 32.61 30.55
C ARG A 291 -14.51 33.94 31.25
N GLU A 292 -15.49 34.84 31.25
CA GLU A 292 -15.39 36.12 31.97
C GLU A 292 -15.26 35.90 33.48
N ALA A 293 -16.03 34.97 34.05
CA ALA A 293 -15.94 34.61 35.46
C ALA A 293 -14.56 34.00 35.78
N TYR A 294 -14.06 33.07 34.97
CA TYR A 294 -12.74 32.47 35.13
C TYR A 294 -11.62 33.51 35.13
N TYR A 295 -11.64 34.39 34.13
CA TYR A 295 -10.63 35.42 34.05
C TYR A 295 -10.73 36.39 35.24
N THR A 296 -11.94 36.72 35.73
CA THR A 296 -12.10 37.55 36.93
C THR A 296 -11.55 36.87 38.18
N GLN A 297 -11.65 35.54 38.28
CA GLN A 297 -11.00 34.77 39.35
C GLN A 297 -9.48 34.80 39.24
N LEU A 298 -8.91 34.76 38.03
CA LEU A 298 -7.46 34.91 37.83
C LEU A 298 -6.98 36.30 38.28
N GLU A 299 -7.69 37.38 37.97
CA GLU A 299 -7.31 38.75 38.42
C GLU A 299 -7.21 38.85 39.95
N LYS A 300 -8.06 38.12 40.67
CA LYS A 300 -8.07 38.13 42.14
C LYS A 300 -6.96 37.27 42.74
N LYS A 301 -6.47 36.27 42.02
CA LYS A 301 -5.48 35.29 42.50
C LYS A 301 -4.04 35.65 42.16
N VAL A 302 -3.82 36.51 41.16
CA VAL A 302 -2.47 36.83 40.68
C VAL A 302 -1.97 38.13 41.29
N ASP A 303 -0.73 38.11 41.78
CA ASP A 303 -0.07 39.28 42.36
C ASP A 303 0.17 40.39 41.32
N PRO A 304 -0.35 41.61 41.51
CA PRO A 304 -0.23 42.72 40.55
C PRO A 304 1.20 43.25 40.33
N ARG A 305 2.17 42.81 41.14
CA ARG A 305 3.55 43.32 41.12
C ARG A 305 4.40 42.76 39.97
N LEU A 306 3.93 41.71 39.30
CA LEU A 306 4.61 41.10 38.17
C LEU A 306 4.33 41.92 36.88
N PRO A 307 5.36 42.43 36.18
CA PRO A 307 5.19 43.38 35.08
C PRO A 307 4.42 42.79 33.88
N HIS A 308 4.54 41.50 33.61
CA HIS A 308 3.81 40.83 32.53
C HIS A 308 2.31 40.67 32.85
N VAL A 309 1.96 40.48 34.13
CA VAL A 309 0.57 40.40 34.59
C VAL A 309 -0.06 41.78 34.57
N ALA A 310 0.65 42.82 35.02
CA ALA A 310 0.18 44.20 35.00
C ALA A 310 -0.20 44.65 33.59
N LYS A 311 0.68 44.39 32.59
CA LYS A 311 0.40 44.68 31.17
C LYS A 311 -0.84 43.94 30.65
N TRP A 312 -1.04 42.68 31.06
CA TRP A 312 -2.22 41.91 30.68
C TRP A 312 -3.51 42.43 31.34
N LEU A 313 -3.45 42.83 32.62
CA LEU A 313 -4.58 43.44 33.34
C LEU A 313 -5.03 44.76 32.71
N GLU A 314 -4.08 45.61 32.32
CA GLU A 314 -4.36 46.88 31.62
C GLU A 314 -5.01 46.64 30.26
N TRP A 315 -4.44 45.74 29.44
CA TRP A 315 -5.02 45.35 28.16
C TRP A 315 -6.45 44.82 28.34
N ARG A 316 -6.68 43.99 29.35
CA ARG A 316 -8.01 43.44 29.61
C ARG A 316 -8.99 44.51 30.07
N LYS A 317 -8.57 45.47 30.88
CA LYS A 317 -9.40 46.63 31.29
C LYS A 317 -9.83 47.43 30.06
N GLN A 318 -8.92 47.67 29.11
CA GLN A 318 -9.22 48.31 27.83
C GLN A 318 -10.21 47.48 26.99
N MET A 319 -10.00 46.16 26.88
CA MET A 319 -10.91 45.27 26.14
C MET A 319 -12.32 45.20 26.76
N ARG A 320 -12.43 45.24 28.10
CA ARG A 320 -13.74 45.32 28.79
C ARG A 320 -14.43 46.65 28.52
N ALA A 321 -13.70 47.77 28.56
CA ALA A 321 -14.22 49.09 28.24
C ALA A 321 -14.69 49.18 26.77
N ALA A 322 -13.90 48.65 25.83
CA ALA A 322 -14.25 48.59 24.41
C ALA A 322 -15.52 47.75 24.15
N LYS A 323 -15.69 46.64 24.88
CA LYS A 323 -16.89 45.79 24.78
C LYS A 323 -18.15 46.46 25.34
N GLN A 324 -18.01 47.34 26.33
CA GLN A 324 -19.12 48.11 26.89
C GLN A 324 -19.50 49.32 26.00
N ASN A 325 -18.60 49.79 25.14
CA ASN A 325 -18.84 50.92 24.24
C ASN A 325 -18.47 50.60 22.78
N PRO A 326 -19.30 49.82 22.06
CA PRO A 326 -18.96 49.32 20.71
C PRO A 326 -18.87 50.41 19.63
N LYS A 327 -19.23 51.66 19.93
CA LYS A 327 -19.15 52.79 18.98
C LYS A 327 -17.76 53.44 18.88
N ALA A 328 -16.81 53.12 19.77
CA ALA A 328 -15.49 53.76 19.79
C ALA A 328 -14.40 53.03 18.98
N VAL A 329 -14.67 51.84 18.42
CA VAL A 329 -13.65 50.97 17.78
C VAL A 329 -13.63 51.11 16.24
N LYS A 330 -14.52 51.92 15.65
CA LYS A 330 -14.58 52.17 14.19
C LYS A 330 -13.87 53.44 13.71
N ALA A 331 -12.99 54.01 14.52
CA ALA A 331 -12.15 55.13 14.12
C ALA A 331 -10.69 54.75 14.33
N HIS A 332 -10.19 53.89 13.45
CA HIS A 332 -8.82 53.89 12.96
C HIS A 332 -8.72 53.08 11.67
#